data_AF-A0A2A7B404-F1
#
_entry.id   AF-A0A2A7B404-F1
#
_cell.length_a   1.000
_cell.length_b   1.000
_cell.length_c   1.000
_cell.angle_alpha   90.00
_cell.angle_beta   90.00
_cell.angle_gamma   90.00
#
_symmetry.space_group_name_H-M   'P 1'
#
loop_
_entity.id
_entity.type
_entity.pdbx_description
1 polymer ?
#
loop_
_entity_poly.entity_id
_entity_poly.type
_entity_poly.pdbx_seq_one_letter_code
_entity_poly.pdbx_strand_id
1 'polypeptide(L)'
;MNIVSNDNISLILQAGESNTVEFKTRVSGSHNSLPKIISAFANAEGGVIIFGYDECRKLADGITNNELEALRKVIRANSLEGICYTYTVQYKEKTLAVVQVEKSKSIIIAGGGAYIRNGDETTPLASKDVISRILSDSETSGATSSELVLERLEKRVEQLYDQLRHSQEVYEDELQRQKEEHRNEMLSTKKSNWFFCILGVVLGGIVGKIF
;
A
#
# COMPACT_ATOMS: atom_id res chain seq x y z
N MET A 1 -18.96 12.72 20.95
CA MET A 1 -18.65 14.11 21.37
C MET A 1 -17.58 14.63 20.41
N ASN A 2 -17.75 15.82 19.85
CA ASN A 2 -16.73 16.42 18.99
C ASN A 2 -15.58 16.91 19.88
N ILE A 3 -14.37 16.41 19.65
CA ILE A 3 -13.18 16.78 20.42
C ILE A 3 -12.71 18.19 20.04
N VAL A 4 -12.95 18.60 18.79
CA VAL A 4 -12.63 19.94 18.29
C VAL A 4 -13.92 20.76 18.18
N SER A 5 -13.90 21.98 18.69
CA SER A 5 -14.99 22.94 18.62
C SER A 5 -14.46 24.33 18.27
N ASN A 6 -15.39 25.26 18.00
CA ASN A 6 -15.03 26.67 17.76
C ASN A 6 -14.31 27.29 18.98
N ASP A 7 -14.54 26.77 20.18
CA ASP A 7 -13.98 27.32 21.42
C ASP A 7 -12.52 26.88 21.64
N ASN A 8 -12.16 25.65 21.23
CA ASN A 8 -10.84 25.08 21.51
C ASN A 8 -9.90 25.04 20.29
N ILE A 9 -10.41 25.26 19.08
CA ILE A 9 -9.61 25.18 17.83
C ILE A 9 -8.37 26.07 17.89
N SER A 10 -8.47 27.28 18.43
CA SER A 10 -7.33 28.21 18.53
C SER A 10 -6.17 27.62 19.34
N LEU A 11 -6.47 26.92 20.44
CA LEU A 11 -5.46 26.29 21.29
C LEU A 11 -4.79 25.11 20.58
N ILE A 12 -5.57 24.30 19.87
CA ILE A 12 -5.05 23.15 19.10
C ILE A 12 -4.09 23.62 18.01
N LEU A 13 -4.47 24.66 17.24
CA LEU A 13 -3.63 25.23 16.18
C LEU A 13 -2.34 25.86 16.71
N GLN A 14 -2.36 26.41 17.93
CA GLN A 14 -1.18 26.95 18.60
C GLN A 14 -0.24 25.86 19.11
N ALA A 15 -0.79 24.76 19.63
CA ALA A 15 -0.02 23.63 20.17
C ALA A 15 0.79 22.90 19.08
N GLY A 16 0.28 22.87 17.85
CA GLY A 16 0.98 22.27 16.71
C GLY A 16 0.60 20.82 16.42
N GLU A 17 1.23 20.23 15.41
CA GLU A 17 1.14 18.79 15.15
C GLU A 17 1.70 17.96 16.30
N SER A 18 1.14 16.76 16.48
CA SER A 18 1.49 15.87 17.58
C SER A 18 1.14 14.42 17.26
N ASN A 19 1.31 13.55 18.26
CA ASN A 19 0.84 12.16 18.21
C ASN A 19 -0.69 12.02 18.11
N THR A 20 -1.46 13.10 18.27
CA THR A 20 -2.94 13.07 18.15
C THR A 20 -3.51 14.16 17.26
N VAL A 21 -2.67 14.99 16.65
CA VAL A 21 -3.09 16.12 15.80
C VAL A 21 -2.26 16.14 14.52
N GLU A 22 -2.94 16.18 13.39
CA GLU A 22 -2.34 16.34 12.06
C GLU A 22 -2.99 17.53 11.35
N PHE A 23 -2.19 18.34 10.66
CA PHE A 23 -2.66 19.43 9.83
C PHE A 23 -2.47 19.13 8.33
N LYS A 24 -3.46 19.52 7.55
CA LYS A 24 -3.40 19.49 6.09
C LYS A 24 -3.93 20.79 5.51
N THR A 25 -3.18 21.37 4.59
CA THR A 25 -3.60 22.59 3.89
C THR A 25 -4.77 22.34 2.94
N ARG A 26 -4.77 21.20 2.24
CA ARG A 26 -5.75 20.84 1.20
C ARG A 26 -6.14 19.36 1.23
N VAL A 27 -7.34 19.08 0.72
CA VAL A 27 -7.85 17.70 0.57
C VAL A 27 -7.27 17.01 -0.66
N SER A 28 -7.07 17.73 -1.76
CA SER A 28 -6.64 17.16 -3.05
C SER A 28 -5.29 16.45 -3.00
N GLY A 29 -4.36 16.90 -2.15
CA GLY A 29 -3.07 16.23 -1.94
C GLY A 29 -3.15 14.99 -1.04
N SER A 30 -4.30 14.74 -0.42
CA SER A 30 -4.41 13.81 0.72
C SER A 30 -5.16 12.52 0.40
N HIS A 31 -5.56 12.27 -0.86
CA HIS A 31 -6.33 11.07 -1.23
C HIS A 31 -5.63 9.76 -0.84
N ASN A 32 -4.30 9.70 -1.02
CA ASN A 32 -3.51 8.50 -0.72
C ASN A 32 -2.96 8.49 0.71
N SER A 33 -2.78 9.66 1.33
CA SER A 33 -2.21 9.77 2.68
C SER A 33 -3.28 9.70 3.76
N LEU A 34 -4.49 10.19 3.52
CA LEU A 34 -5.58 10.21 4.50
C LEU A 34 -5.90 8.81 5.05
N PRO A 35 -6.08 7.75 4.25
CA PRO A 35 -6.32 6.41 4.79
C PRO A 35 -5.16 5.91 5.66
N LYS A 36 -3.92 6.26 5.32
CA LYS A 36 -2.72 5.89 6.10
C LYS A 36 -2.69 6.59 7.45
N ILE A 37 -2.99 7.89 7.47
CA ILE A 37 -3.03 8.69 8.69
C ILE A 37 -4.18 8.21 9.60
N ILE A 38 -5.35 7.91 9.04
CA ILE A 38 -6.47 7.33 9.81
C ILE A 38 -6.07 5.98 10.41
N SER A 39 -5.45 5.09 9.63
CA SER A 39 -4.90 3.82 10.15
C SER A 39 -3.90 4.07 11.28
N ALA A 40 -2.98 5.01 11.10
CA ALA A 40 -1.96 5.36 12.09
C ALA A 40 -2.55 5.85 13.41
N PHE A 41 -3.53 6.75 13.36
CA PHE A 41 -4.22 7.23 14.56
C PHE A 41 -5.04 6.13 15.22
N ALA A 42 -5.82 5.37 14.46
CA ALA A 42 -6.66 4.32 15.01
C ALA A 42 -5.85 3.21 15.70
N ASN A 43 -4.66 2.90 15.17
CA ASN A 43 -3.72 1.93 15.76
C ASN A 43 -2.88 2.48 16.92
N ALA A 44 -2.94 3.78 17.18
CA ALA A 44 -2.24 4.45 18.28
C ALA A 44 -3.25 4.90 19.36
N GLU A 45 -3.38 6.21 19.59
CA GLU A 45 -4.25 6.79 20.64
C GLU A 45 -5.52 7.44 20.08
N GLY A 46 -5.81 7.25 18.79
CA GLY A 46 -6.77 8.07 18.07
C GLY A 46 -6.20 9.46 17.77
N GLY A 47 -7.04 10.38 17.32
CA GLY A 47 -6.61 11.73 17.03
C GLY A 47 -7.55 12.51 16.14
N VAL A 48 -7.07 13.67 15.68
CA VAL A 48 -7.80 14.56 14.79
C VAL A 48 -6.92 15.01 13.63
N ILE A 49 -7.49 15.01 12.44
CA ILE A 49 -6.87 15.57 11.24
C ILE A 49 -7.64 16.82 10.88
N ILE A 50 -6.97 17.98 10.85
CA ILE A 50 -7.60 19.27 10.57
C ILE A 50 -7.15 19.75 9.19
N PHE A 51 -8.13 19.90 8.30
CA PHE A 51 -7.96 20.36 6.93
C PHE A 51 -8.27 21.84 6.79
N GLY A 52 -7.51 22.53 5.93
CA GLY A 52 -7.65 23.96 5.65
C GLY A 52 -6.75 24.84 6.52
N TYR A 53 -5.74 24.26 7.17
CA TYR A 53 -4.76 25.00 7.98
C TYR A 53 -3.33 24.73 7.49
N ASP A 54 -2.55 25.80 7.37
CA ASP A 54 -1.13 25.78 7.07
C ASP A 54 -0.34 26.08 8.35
N GLU A 55 0.33 25.06 8.88
CA GLU A 55 1.08 25.21 10.12
C GLU A 55 2.33 26.08 9.96
N CYS A 56 3.03 25.97 8.83
CA CYS A 56 4.25 26.74 8.56
C CYS A 56 3.96 28.24 8.51
N ARG A 57 2.86 28.62 7.84
CA ARG A 57 2.41 30.02 7.74
C ARG A 57 1.51 30.44 8.91
N LYS A 58 1.13 29.51 9.80
CA LYS A 58 0.12 29.68 10.85
C LYS A 58 -1.18 30.34 10.35
N LEU A 59 -1.61 29.94 9.14
CA LEU A 59 -2.71 30.56 8.40
C LEU A 59 -3.84 29.54 8.11
N ALA A 60 -5.09 29.96 8.31
CA ALA A 60 -6.25 29.20 7.88
C ALA A 60 -6.62 29.57 6.44
N ASP A 61 -6.45 28.63 5.52
CA ASP A 61 -6.88 28.77 4.14
C ASP A 61 -8.36 28.36 3.97
N GLY A 62 -8.88 27.54 4.88
CA GLY A 62 -10.23 26.96 4.82
C GLY A 62 -10.39 25.86 3.78
N ILE A 63 -11.55 25.23 3.78
CA ILE A 63 -11.97 24.21 2.81
C ILE A 63 -13.31 24.58 2.16
N THR A 64 -13.53 24.04 0.97
CA THR A 64 -14.81 24.12 0.25
C THR A 64 -15.73 22.93 0.56
N ASN A 65 -17.02 23.04 0.24
CA ASN A 65 -17.95 21.91 0.33
C ASN A 65 -17.55 20.74 -0.57
N ASN A 66 -16.97 21.02 -1.75
CA ASN A 66 -16.49 19.97 -2.65
C ASN A 66 -15.32 19.19 -2.04
N GLU A 67 -14.42 19.87 -1.34
CA GLU A 67 -13.33 19.23 -0.59
C GLU A 67 -13.86 18.39 0.57
N LEU A 68 -14.88 18.85 1.29
CA LEU A 68 -15.54 18.07 2.34
C LEU A 68 -16.17 16.77 1.79
N GLU A 69 -16.86 16.85 0.65
CA GLU A 69 -17.41 15.67 -0.02
C GLU A 69 -16.32 14.73 -0.54
N ALA A 70 -15.20 15.27 -1.01
CA ALA A 70 -14.04 14.48 -1.41
C ALA A 70 -13.45 13.70 -0.22
N LEU A 71 -13.36 14.30 0.97
CA LEU A 71 -12.96 13.59 2.20
C LEU A 71 -13.89 12.42 2.51
N ARG A 72 -15.21 12.67 2.54
CA ARG A 72 -16.23 11.65 2.80
C ARG A 72 -16.16 10.52 1.78
N LYS A 73 -15.91 10.84 0.50
CA LYS A 73 -15.74 9.85 -0.56
C LYS A 73 -14.53 8.95 -0.32
N VAL A 74 -13.38 9.51 0.09
CA VAL A 74 -12.17 8.73 0.41
C VAL A 74 -12.42 7.82 1.62
N ILE A 75 -13.04 8.35 2.67
CA ILE A 75 -13.37 7.60 3.90
C ILE A 75 -14.27 6.40 3.57
N ARG A 76 -15.35 6.62 2.80
CA ARG A 76 -16.26 5.55 2.37
C ARG A 76 -15.59 4.52 1.46
N ALA A 77 -14.79 4.98 0.49
CA ALA A 77 -14.08 4.10 -0.43
C ALA A 77 -13.07 3.17 0.28
N ASN A 78 -12.63 3.53 1.49
CA ASN A 78 -11.74 2.72 2.32
C ASN A 78 -12.46 2.08 3.52
N SER A 79 -13.80 2.15 3.58
CA SER A 79 -14.61 1.59 4.67
C SER A 79 -14.23 2.09 6.08
N LEU A 80 -13.86 3.38 6.21
CA LEU A 80 -13.40 3.97 7.48
C LEU A 80 -14.51 4.66 8.28
N GLU A 81 -15.76 4.59 7.83
CA GLU A 81 -16.92 5.28 8.43
C GLU A 81 -17.26 4.77 9.84
N GLY A 82 -16.80 3.56 10.20
CA GLY A 82 -16.99 2.98 11.53
C GLY A 82 -15.95 3.40 12.57
N ILE A 83 -14.86 4.05 12.17
CA ILE A 83 -13.74 4.41 13.06
C ILE A 83 -13.43 5.91 13.07
N CYS A 84 -14.01 6.68 12.14
CA CYS A 84 -13.79 8.11 12.05
C CYS A 84 -15.04 8.88 11.68
N TYR A 85 -15.09 10.15 12.12
CA TYR A 85 -16.20 11.06 11.92
C TYR A 85 -15.71 12.36 11.32
N THR A 86 -16.43 12.90 10.33
CA THR A 86 -16.07 14.16 9.67
C THR A 86 -17.08 15.26 9.99
N TYR A 87 -16.59 16.39 10.47
CA TYR A 87 -17.39 17.60 10.75
C TYR A 87 -16.61 18.87 10.42
N THR A 88 -17.24 20.03 10.56
CA THR A 88 -16.62 21.33 10.28
C THR A 88 -16.61 22.22 11.51
N VAL A 89 -15.63 23.11 11.56
CA VAL A 89 -15.41 24.09 12.63
C VAL A 89 -15.09 25.44 11.99
N GLN A 90 -15.61 26.53 12.57
CA GLN A 90 -15.34 27.89 12.10
C GLN A 90 -14.14 28.48 12.84
N TYR A 91 -13.19 29.04 12.10
CA TYR A 91 -12.03 29.74 12.65
C TYR A 91 -11.67 30.93 11.77
N LYS A 92 -11.69 32.15 12.33
CA LYS A 92 -11.37 33.42 11.63
C LYS A 92 -12.03 33.53 10.26
N GLU A 93 -13.36 33.37 10.21
CA GLU A 93 -14.20 33.42 9.00
C GLU A 93 -13.93 32.32 7.96
N LYS A 94 -13.07 31.34 8.29
CA LYS A 94 -12.80 30.17 7.46
C LYS A 94 -13.46 28.94 8.06
N THR A 95 -13.89 28.05 7.17
CA THR A 95 -14.40 26.72 7.53
C THR A 95 -13.25 25.72 7.45
N LEU A 96 -12.96 25.06 8.56
CA LEU A 96 -12.01 23.95 8.63
C LEU A 96 -12.78 22.63 8.67
N ALA A 97 -12.23 21.59 8.04
CA ALA A 97 -12.73 20.23 8.19
C ALA A 97 -11.95 19.50 9.26
N VAL A 98 -12.64 18.72 10.08
CA VAL A 98 -12.05 17.87 11.10
C VAL A 98 -12.45 16.44 10.80
N VAL A 99 -11.45 15.56 10.69
CA VAL A 99 -11.64 14.10 10.71
C VAL A 99 -11.16 13.61 12.07
N GLN A 100 -12.11 13.25 12.92
CA GLN A 100 -11.83 12.69 14.24
C GLN A 100 -11.75 11.17 14.12
N VAL A 101 -10.67 10.58 14.61
CA VAL A 101 -10.38 9.15 14.53
C VAL A 101 -10.38 8.57 15.94
N GLU A 102 -11.15 7.51 16.14
CA GLU A 102 -11.18 6.80 17.42
C GLU A 102 -10.02 5.80 17.50
N LYS A 103 -9.51 5.60 18.72
CA LYS A 103 -8.60 4.49 19.01
C LYS A 103 -9.35 3.18 18.79
N SER A 104 -8.81 2.34 17.92
CA SER A 104 -9.31 0.99 17.69
C SER A 104 -8.68 0.02 18.68
N LYS A 105 -9.48 -0.95 19.14
CA LYS A 105 -8.95 -2.10 19.87
C LYS A 105 -8.16 -3.00 18.92
N SER A 106 -8.70 -3.20 17.72
CA SER A 106 -8.13 -4.07 16.72
C SER A 106 -7.30 -3.34 15.67
N ILE A 107 -6.40 -4.08 15.00
CA ILE A 107 -5.57 -3.48 13.96
C ILE A 107 -6.41 -2.95 12.79
N ILE A 108 -6.17 -1.71 12.40
CA ILE A 108 -6.77 -1.05 11.25
C ILE A 108 -5.77 -1.06 10.09
N ILE A 109 -6.17 -1.64 8.97
CA ILE A 109 -5.40 -1.69 7.73
C ILE A 109 -6.10 -0.80 6.70
N ALA A 110 -5.42 0.27 6.26
CA ALA A 110 -5.96 1.20 5.26
C ALA A 110 -4.82 1.90 4.50
N GLY A 111 -5.06 2.31 3.25
CA GLY A 111 -4.00 2.93 2.44
C GLY A 111 -2.85 1.96 2.11
N GLY A 112 -3.16 0.68 1.96
CA GLY A 112 -2.22 -0.37 1.54
C GLY A 112 -1.41 -1.02 2.66
N GLY A 113 -1.68 -0.71 3.94
CA GLY A 113 -0.96 -1.33 5.06
C GLY A 113 -1.53 -0.97 6.42
N ALA A 114 -0.92 -1.51 7.48
CA ALA A 114 -1.13 -1.06 8.84
C ALA A 114 -0.07 -0.01 9.18
N TYR A 115 -0.50 1.13 9.70
CA TYR A 115 0.39 2.22 10.09
C TYR A 115 0.24 2.51 11.57
N ILE A 116 1.24 3.13 12.18
CA ILE A 116 1.21 3.61 13.57
C ILE A 116 1.78 5.03 13.64
N ARG A 117 1.19 5.82 14.54
CA ARG A 117 1.61 7.19 14.83
C ARG A 117 2.73 7.19 15.87
N ASN A 118 3.84 7.87 15.58
CA ASN A 118 4.90 8.12 16.55
C ASN A 118 5.28 9.61 16.51
N GLY A 119 4.79 10.36 17.50
CA GLY A 119 4.89 11.83 17.51
C GLY A 119 4.28 12.43 16.24
N ASP A 120 5.11 13.21 15.57
CA ASP A 120 5.09 13.73 14.20
C ASP A 120 4.80 12.86 12.97
N GLU A 121 5.12 11.57 13.08
CA GLU A 121 5.29 10.73 11.89
C GLU A 121 4.27 9.60 11.78
N THR A 122 3.97 9.22 10.54
CA THR A 122 3.17 8.04 10.21
C THR A 122 4.10 6.98 9.66
N THR A 123 4.26 5.87 10.39
CA THR A 123 5.20 4.80 10.04
C THR A 123 4.46 3.48 9.78
N PRO A 124 4.90 2.68 8.79
CA PRO A 124 4.31 1.36 8.57
C PRO A 124 4.69 0.42 9.72
N LEU A 125 3.73 -0.39 10.19
CA LEU A 125 3.99 -1.45 11.16
C LEU A 125 4.70 -2.63 10.49
N ALA A 126 5.66 -3.24 11.19
CA ALA A 126 6.29 -4.46 10.71
C ALA A 126 5.30 -5.63 10.76
N SER A 127 5.41 -6.57 9.82
CA SER A 127 4.48 -7.70 9.70
C SER A 127 4.37 -8.51 10.99
N LYS A 128 5.47 -8.69 11.73
CA LYS A 128 5.49 -9.37 13.03
C LYS A 128 4.57 -8.68 14.06
N ASP A 129 4.56 -7.35 14.07
CA ASP A 129 3.81 -6.57 15.04
C ASP A 129 2.32 -6.57 14.67
N VAL A 130 2.01 -6.51 13.37
CA VAL A 130 0.64 -6.68 12.83
C VAL A 130 0.08 -8.05 13.22
N ILE A 131 0.83 -9.13 12.99
CA ILE A 131 0.40 -10.50 13.34
C ILE A 131 0.17 -10.60 14.85
N SER A 132 1.10 -10.09 15.67
CA SER A 132 0.96 -10.13 17.13
C SER A 132 -0.31 -9.43 17.62
N ARG A 133 -0.66 -8.28 17.02
CA ARG A 133 -1.85 -7.51 17.37
C ARG A 133 -3.12 -8.29 17.01
N ILE A 134 -3.18 -8.86 15.82
CA ILE A 134 -4.31 -9.68 15.35
C ILE A 134 -4.52 -10.88 16.26
N LEU A 135 -3.44 -11.57 16.65
CA LEU A 135 -3.53 -12.71 17.56
C LEU A 135 -4.05 -12.28 18.93
N SER A 136 -3.56 -11.16 19.49
CA SER A 136 -4.05 -10.65 20.78
C SER A 136 -5.53 -10.24 20.77
N ASP A 137 -6.04 -9.71 19.65
CA ASP A 137 -7.46 -9.41 19.49
C ASP A 137 -8.32 -10.67 19.51
N SER A 138 -7.82 -11.75 18.89
CA SER A 138 -8.52 -13.04 18.81
C SER A 138 -8.59 -13.77 20.15
N GLU A 139 -7.60 -13.60 21.03
CA GLU A 139 -7.63 -14.17 22.39
C GLU A 139 -8.65 -13.46 23.30
N THR A 140 -8.97 -12.20 23.02
CA THR A 140 -9.91 -11.41 23.83
C THR A 140 -11.38 -11.62 23.42
N SER A 141 -11.61 -12.11 22.20
CA SER A 141 -12.95 -12.38 21.65
C SER A 141 -13.23 -13.88 21.71
N GLY A 142 -13.83 -14.34 22.80
CA GLY A 142 -14.00 -15.75 23.13
C GLY A 142 -14.47 -16.67 21.98
N ALA A 143 -13.79 -17.81 21.90
CA ALA A 143 -14.21 -19.09 21.31
C ALA A 143 -14.47 -19.13 19.78
N THR A 144 -13.38 -19.24 19.01
CA THR A 144 -13.24 -20.41 18.14
C THR A 144 -11.87 -20.97 18.46
N SER A 145 -11.79 -22.26 18.87
CA SER A 145 -10.54 -22.89 19.34
C SER A 145 -9.37 -22.42 18.49
N SER A 146 -8.43 -21.70 19.09
CA SER A 146 -7.26 -21.12 18.43
C SER A 146 -6.53 -22.17 17.57
N GLU A 147 -6.62 -23.42 17.97
CA GLU A 147 -6.18 -24.63 17.26
C GLU A 147 -6.83 -24.82 15.87
N LEU A 148 -8.14 -24.59 15.73
CA LEU A 148 -8.84 -24.70 14.43
C LEU A 148 -8.47 -23.58 13.46
N VAL A 149 -8.18 -22.38 13.99
CA VAL A 149 -7.73 -21.24 13.18
C VAL A 149 -6.29 -21.48 12.71
N LEU A 150 -5.44 -21.97 13.60
CA LEU A 150 -4.06 -22.35 13.28
C LEU A 150 -4.01 -23.47 12.24
N GLU A 151 -4.79 -24.54 12.41
CA GLU A 151 -4.87 -25.64 11.44
C GLU A 151 -5.34 -25.15 10.05
N ARG A 152 -6.32 -24.23 10.01
CA ARG A 152 -6.79 -23.64 8.75
C ARG A 152 -5.74 -22.73 8.11
N LEU A 153 -4.92 -22.03 8.91
CA LEU A 153 -3.82 -21.21 8.42
C LEU A 153 -2.68 -22.06 7.87
N GLU A 154 -2.26 -23.09 8.59
CA GLU A 154 -1.25 -24.05 8.15
C GLU A 154 -1.63 -24.66 6.80
N LYS A 155 -2.88 -25.12 6.68
CA LYS A 155 -3.39 -25.69 5.42
C LYS A 155 -3.38 -24.69 4.26
N ARG A 156 -3.66 -23.41 4.50
CA ARG A 156 -3.57 -22.37 3.45
C ARG A 156 -2.13 -22.05 3.07
N VAL A 157 -1.23 -22.03 4.05
CA VAL A 157 0.20 -21.80 3.81
C VAL A 157 0.76 -22.94 2.95
N GLU A 158 0.40 -24.18 3.24
CA GLU A 158 0.81 -25.35 2.45
C GLU A 158 0.29 -25.26 1.01
N GLN A 159 -0.99 -24.91 0.82
CA GLN A 159 -1.56 -24.69 -0.52
C GLN A 159 -0.83 -23.60 -1.31
N LEU A 160 -0.43 -22.51 -0.66
CA LEU A 160 0.32 -21.43 -1.30
C LEU A 160 1.73 -21.89 -1.71
N TYR A 161 2.40 -22.68 -0.86
CA TYR A 161 3.70 -23.24 -1.18
C TYR A 161 3.63 -24.18 -2.39
N ASP A 162 2.60 -25.02 -2.48
CA ASP A 162 2.39 -25.90 -3.63
C ASP A 162 2.13 -25.11 -4.91
N GLN A 163 1.31 -24.06 -4.85
CA GLN A 163 1.08 -23.18 -6.00
C GLN A 163 2.37 -22.49 -6.47
N LEU A 164 3.19 -22.01 -5.53
CA LEU A 164 4.44 -21.35 -5.85
C LEU A 164 5.43 -22.33 -6.49
N ARG A 165 5.54 -23.54 -5.93
CA ARG A 165 6.41 -24.60 -6.48
C ARG A 165 5.97 -24.96 -7.89
N HIS A 166 4.68 -25.16 -8.12
CA HIS A 166 4.17 -25.50 -9.45
C HIS A 166 4.41 -24.36 -10.45
N SER A 167 4.21 -23.10 -10.03
CA SER A 167 4.54 -21.95 -10.87
C SER A 167 6.03 -21.85 -11.19
N GLN A 168 6.91 -22.19 -10.24
CA GLN A 168 8.36 -22.21 -10.47
C GLN A 168 8.75 -23.32 -11.45
N GLU A 169 8.21 -24.53 -11.29
CA GLU A 169 8.44 -25.64 -12.20
C GLU A 169 7.98 -25.32 -13.63
N VAL A 170 6.80 -24.70 -13.79
CA VAL A 170 6.30 -24.25 -15.10
C VAL A 170 7.25 -23.21 -15.69
N TYR A 171 7.70 -22.24 -14.90
CA TYR A 171 8.63 -21.20 -15.36
C TYR A 171 9.99 -21.80 -15.77
N GLU A 172 10.49 -22.79 -15.02
CA GLU A 172 11.73 -23.49 -15.34
C GLU A 172 11.61 -24.32 -16.63
N ASP A 173 10.49 -25.04 -16.81
CA ASP A 173 10.23 -25.81 -18.05
C ASP A 173 10.14 -24.88 -19.27
N GLU A 174 9.45 -23.75 -19.12
CA GLU A 174 9.32 -22.75 -20.19
C GLU A 174 10.68 -22.14 -20.56
N LEU A 175 11.51 -21.84 -19.55
CA LEU A 175 12.88 -21.36 -19.75
C LEU A 175 13.77 -22.42 -20.44
N GLN A 176 13.61 -23.70 -20.09
CA GLN A 176 14.34 -24.79 -20.74
C GLN A 176 13.93 -24.94 -22.20
N ARG A 177 12.63 -24.90 -22.52
CA ARG A 177 12.14 -24.96 -23.89
C ARG A 177 12.68 -23.80 -24.74
N GLN A 178 12.64 -22.57 -24.22
CA GLN A 178 13.22 -21.42 -24.92
C GLN A 178 14.72 -21.59 -25.18
N LYS A 179 15.49 -22.11 -24.21
CA LYS A 179 16.92 -22.38 -24.39
C LYS A 179 17.18 -23.47 -25.43
N GLU A 180 16.33 -24.50 -25.49
CA GLU A 180 16.46 -25.59 -26.44
C GLU A 180 16.09 -25.14 -27.86
N GLU A 181 14.99 -24.39 -28.01
CA GLU A 181 14.61 -23.75 -29.28
C GLU A 181 15.72 -22.85 -29.79
N HIS A 182 16.23 -21.94 -28.95
CA HIS A 182 17.33 -21.05 -29.32
C HIS A 182 18.62 -21.81 -29.68
N ARG A 183 18.92 -22.90 -28.95
CA ARG A 183 20.06 -23.78 -29.28
C ARG A 183 19.87 -24.45 -30.63
N ASN A 184 18.67 -24.94 -30.93
CA ASN A 184 18.35 -25.59 -32.19
C ASN A 184 18.41 -24.60 -33.37
N GLU A 185 17.96 -23.36 -33.19
CA GLU A 185 18.13 -22.28 -34.16
C GLU A 185 19.60 -21.94 -34.41
N MET A 186 20.40 -21.82 -33.34
CA MET A 186 21.85 -21.60 -33.42
C MET A 186 22.57 -22.76 -34.13
N LEU A 187 22.16 -24.01 -33.89
CA LEU A 187 22.70 -25.18 -34.58
C LEU A 187 22.30 -25.20 -36.06
N SER A 188 21.05 -24.84 -36.38
CA SER A 188 20.53 -24.75 -37.75
C SER A 188 21.29 -23.69 -38.56
N THR A 189 21.44 -22.48 -38.01
CA THR A 189 22.20 -21.39 -38.63
C THR A 189 23.67 -21.75 -38.83
N LYS A 190 24.31 -22.39 -37.82
CA LYS A 190 25.70 -22.87 -37.95
C LYS A 190 25.86 -23.95 -39.03
N LYS A 191 24.91 -24.90 -39.13
CA LYS A 191 24.89 -25.91 -40.20
C LYS A 191 24.72 -25.28 -41.58
N SER A 192 23.81 -24.31 -41.71
CA SER A 192 23.61 -23.54 -42.95
C SER A 192 24.88 -22.81 -43.36
N ASN A 193 25.50 -22.05 -42.45
CA ASN A 193 26.74 -21.32 -42.74
C ASN A 193 27.88 -22.26 -43.14
N TRP A 194 28.03 -23.41 -42.44
CA TRP A 194 29.02 -24.42 -42.80
C TRP A 194 28.79 -25.01 -44.20
N PHE A 195 27.53 -25.27 -44.57
CA PHE A 195 27.16 -25.74 -45.91
C PHE A 195 27.57 -24.73 -46.99
N PHE A 196 27.25 -23.44 -46.81
CA PHE A 196 27.63 -22.40 -47.77
C PHE A 196 29.15 -22.21 -47.89
N CYS A 197 29.91 -22.37 -46.79
CA CYS A 197 31.37 -22.33 -46.84
C CYS A 197 31.96 -23.45 -47.71
N ILE A 198 31.50 -24.70 -47.54
CA ILE A 198 32.01 -25.83 -48.33
C ILE A 198 31.63 -25.68 -49.81
N LEU A 199 30.39 -25.26 -50.09
CA LEU A 199 29.92 -25.04 -51.46
C LEU A 199 30.78 -23.99 -52.19
N GLY A 200 31.17 -22.91 -51.49
CA GLY A 200 32.07 -21.89 -52.04
C GLY A 200 33.47 -22.42 -52.38
N VAL A 201 34.06 -23.28 -51.53
CA VAL A 201 35.36 -23.90 -51.79
C VAL A 201 35.31 -24.83 -53.00
N VAL A 202 34.26 -25.66 -53.12
CA VAL A 202 34.08 -26.59 -54.25
C VAL A 202 33.90 -25.82 -55.56
N LEU A 203 33.02 -24.82 -55.59
CA LEU A 203 32.79 -24.00 -56.78
C LEU A 203 34.05 -23.22 -57.18
N GLY A 204 34.76 -22.62 -56.22
CA GLY A 204 36.01 -21.92 -56.46
C GLY A 204 37.11 -22.84 -57.03
N GLY A 205 37.23 -24.06 -56.51
CA GLY A 205 38.19 -25.06 -57.00
C GLY A 205 37.87 -25.58 -58.41
N ILE A 206 36.58 -25.69 -58.78
CA ILE A 206 36.17 -26.07 -60.14
C ILE A 206 36.48 -24.93 -61.12
N VAL A 207 36.13 -23.69 -60.77
CA VAL A 207 36.39 -22.51 -61.63
C VAL A 207 37.89 -22.28 -61.82
N GLY A 208 38.68 -22.38 -60.75
CA GLY A 208 40.14 -22.22 -60.80
C GLY A 208 40.90 -23.38 -61.47
N LYS A 209 40.21 -24.43 -61.91
CA LYS A 209 40.78 -25.53 -62.71
C LYS A 209 40.38 -25.45 -64.19
N ILE A 210 39.39 -24.60 -64.50
CA ILE A 210 38.86 -24.33 -65.84
C ILE A 210 39.51 -23.06 -66.45
N PHE A 211 40.05 -22.18 -65.60
CA PHE A 211 40.94 -21.07 -65.96
C PHE A 211 42.37 -21.36 -65.51
#